data_AF-A0A378MNM1-F1
#
_entry.id   AF-A0A378MNM1-F1
#
_cell.length_a   1.000
_cell.length_b   1.000
_cell.length_c   1.000
_cell.angle_alpha   90.00
_cell.angle_beta   90.00
_cell.angle_gamma   90.00
#
_symmetry.space_group_name_H-M   'P 1'
#
loop_
_entity.id
_entity.type
_entity.pdbx_description
1 polymer ?
#
loop_
_entity_poly.entity_id
_entity_poly.type
_entity_poly.pdbx_seq_one_letter_code
_entity_poly.pdbx_strand_id
1 'polypeptide(L)'
;MSNAYTDDERVQIAKKEYAKLQQSKEVSINNGNTKIGYVSQFNDKKTGEQSYIITNNYVPKTASFRERSKVKEVTILYRGSTGIDKTFSDPKDVFCDWGINDIPTATRINTGKSSAVSAQLKSSSDTLNNVLKDYPNAKIHIYGHSLGSMDGQYALANLKKGELSRINGAYFYQGPNIYATLSAKQKEMVQALNGRHIVFNYIDKRDSIPIGYGAGEPTIGTLLTIDGKPTGSMSDQHMWGGYEFDKDGNLKLDVSGSAKLAKQLTGDRLKNLELLKKKF
;
A
#
# COMPACT_ATOMS: atom_id res chain seq x y z
N MET A 1 -13.91 12.87 14.55
CA MET A 1 -12.58 12.39 14.95
C MET A 1 -12.22 11.27 13.99
N SER A 2 -11.25 11.46 13.08
CA SER A 2 -10.68 10.31 12.39
C SER A 2 -9.79 9.62 13.42
N ASN A 3 -10.21 8.49 13.97
CA ASN A 3 -9.29 7.69 14.78
C ASN A 3 -8.17 7.28 13.84
N ALA A 4 -6.98 7.87 14.03
CA ALA A 4 -5.81 7.44 13.31
C ALA A 4 -5.51 6.02 13.76
N TYR A 5 -5.57 5.06 12.83
CA TYR A 5 -5.24 3.68 13.14
C TYR A 5 -3.82 3.57 13.71
N THR A 6 -3.58 2.64 14.62
CA THR A 6 -2.22 2.21 14.97
C THR A 6 -1.60 1.41 13.82
N ASP A 7 -0.31 1.10 13.88
CA ASP A 7 0.30 0.26 12.83
C ASP A 7 -0.20 -1.18 12.90
N ASP A 8 -0.48 -1.71 14.10
CA ASP A 8 -1.15 -3.01 14.24
C ASP A 8 -2.52 -3.00 13.56
N GLU A 9 -3.33 -1.97 13.80
CA GLU A 9 -4.62 -1.83 13.14
C GLU A 9 -4.49 -1.72 11.60
N ARG A 10 -3.48 -0.99 11.10
CA ARG A 10 -3.19 -0.91 9.66
C ARG A 10 -2.77 -2.26 9.08
N VAL A 11 -1.98 -3.04 9.82
CA VAL A 11 -1.60 -4.42 9.43
C VAL A 11 -2.84 -5.32 9.43
N GLN A 12 -3.72 -5.20 10.42
CA GLN A 12 -4.99 -5.91 10.45
C GLN A 12 -5.90 -5.55 9.26
N ILE A 13 -5.91 -4.27 8.83
CA ILE A 13 -6.61 -3.83 7.62
C ILE A 13 -5.98 -4.46 6.38
N ALA A 14 -4.65 -4.39 6.23
CA ALA A 14 -3.95 -4.99 5.09
C ALA A 14 -4.20 -6.49 4.99
N LYS A 15 -4.16 -7.24 6.11
CA LYS A 15 -4.50 -8.66 6.18
C LYS A 15 -5.87 -9.00 5.57
N LYS A 16 -6.83 -8.07 5.54
CA LYS A 16 -8.14 -8.29 4.93
C LYS A 16 -8.08 -8.44 3.41
N GLU A 17 -7.00 -8.05 2.74
CA GLU A 17 -6.85 -8.25 1.29
C GLU A 17 -6.89 -9.73 0.89
N TYR A 18 -6.45 -10.63 1.78
CA TYR A 18 -6.50 -12.08 1.58
C TYR A 18 -7.76 -12.75 2.15
N ALA A 19 -8.63 -11.98 2.82
CA ALA A 19 -9.89 -12.51 3.33
C ALA A 19 -10.91 -12.69 2.20
N LYS A 20 -11.83 -13.65 2.38
CA LYS A 20 -13.00 -13.84 1.50
C LYS A 20 -14.09 -12.83 1.85
N LEU A 21 -13.84 -11.55 1.61
CA LEU A 21 -14.82 -10.51 1.89
C LEU A 21 -15.94 -10.57 0.86
N GLN A 22 -17.17 -10.33 1.31
CA GLN A 22 -18.35 -10.34 0.47
C GLN A 22 -18.88 -8.92 0.26
N GLN A 23 -19.33 -8.62 -0.94
CA GLN A 23 -19.99 -7.35 -1.25
C GLN A 23 -21.16 -7.11 -0.28
N SER A 24 -21.38 -5.85 0.10
CA SER A 24 -22.36 -5.37 1.09
C SER A 24 -22.11 -5.78 2.54
N LYS A 25 -21.12 -6.62 2.83
CA LYS A 25 -20.79 -7.01 4.21
C LYS A 25 -19.84 -6.02 4.86
N GLU A 26 -19.99 -5.90 6.18
CA GLU A 26 -19.11 -5.10 7.02
C GLU A 26 -17.71 -5.71 7.07
N VAL A 27 -16.71 -4.85 7.08
CA VAL A 27 -15.30 -5.17 7.32
C VAL A 27 -14.90 -4.51 8.62
N SER A 28 -14.40 -5.31 9.55
CA SER A 28 -13.96 -4.88 10.87
C SER A 28 -12.62 -5.53 11.27
N ILE A 29 -11.88 -4.85 12.13
CA ILE A 29 -10.63 -5.29 12.75
C ILE A 29 -10.82 -5.40 14.28
N ASN A 30 -9.75 -5.71 15.02
CA ASN A 30 -9.77 -5.90 16.48
C ASN A 30 -10.88 -6.87 16.92
N ASN A 31 -10.95 -8.02 16.24
CA ASN A 31 -11.98 -9.05 16.46
C ASN A 31 -13.43 -8.53 16.37
N GLY A 32 -13.68 -7.54 15.52
CA GLY A 32 -15.02 -6.98 15.28
C GLY A 32 -15.29 -5.67 16.01
N ASN A 33 -14.40 -5.23 16.90
CA ASN A 33 -14.64 -4.05 17.73
C ASN A 33 -14.42 -2.73 16.98
N THR A 34 -13.66 -2.74 15.88
CA THR A 34 -13.39 -1.53 15.08
C THR A 34 -13.88 -1.73 13.65
N LYS A 35 -14.96 -1.03 13.28
CA LYS A 35 -15.49 -1.04 11.91
C LYS A 35 -14.63 -0.20 10.97
N ILE A 36 -14.24 -0.79 9.83
CA ILE A 36 -13.56 -0.10 8.73
C ILE A 36 -14.59 0.44 7.72
N GLY A 37 -15.62 -0.33 7.43
CA GLY A 37 -16.67 0.04 6.48
C GLY A 37 -17.37 -1.17 5.88
N TYR A 38 -17.90 -1.02 4.66
CA TYR A 38 -18.59 -2.07 3.91
C TYR A 38 -17.94 -2.27 2.54
N VAL A 39 -17.87 -3.51 2.08
CA VAL A 39 -17.38 -3.81 0.73
C VAL A 39 -18.39 -3.31 -0.30
N SER A 40 -18.03 -2.21 -0.98
CA SER A 40 -18.86 -1.59 -2.01
C SER A 40 -18.55 -2.11 -3.40
N GLN A 41 -17.32 -2.56 -3.64
CA GLN A 41 -16.92 -3.20 -4.89
C GLN A 41 -15.88 -4.29 -4.58
N PHE A 42 -15.95 -5.40 -5.32
CA PHE A 42 -14.90 -6.40 -5.40
C PHE A 42 -14.52 -6.54 -6.88
N ASN A 43 -13.22 -6.43 -7.16
CA ASN A 43 -12.66 -6.63 -8.48
C ASN A 43 -11.88 -7.94 -8.49
N ASP A 44 -12.18 -8.78 -9.47
CA ASP A 44 -11.39 -9.97 -9.82
C ASP A 44 -11.28 -9.99 -11.34
N LYS A 45 -10.20 -9.40 -11.85
CA LYS A 45 -10.09 -9.05 -13.28
C LYS A 45 -9.16 -10.01 -13.99
N LYS A 46 -9.42 -10.23 -15.29
CA LYS A 46 -8.58 -11.05 -16.18
C LYS A 46 -7.11 -10.60 -16.26
N THR A 47 -6.84 -9.36 -15.87
CA THR A 47 -5.49 -8.78 -15.78
C THR A 47 -4.67 -9.32 -14.61
N GLY A 48 -5.29 -10.09 -13.69
CA GLY A 48 -4.69 -10.55 -12.44
C GLY A 48 -5.02 -9.68 -11.23
N GLU A 49 -5.59 -8.48 -11.44
CA GLU A 49 -5.92 -7.59 -10.33
C GLU A 49 -7.07 -8.17 -9.49
N GLN A 50 -6.81 -8.26 -8.19
CA GLN A 50 -7.81 -8.51 -7.18
C GLN A 50 -7.82 -7.36 -6.17
N SER A 51 -8.97 -6.70 -6.00
CA SER A 51 -9.06 -5.56 -5.09
C SER A 51 -10.44 -5.39 -4.45
N TYR A 52 -10.46 -4.89 -3.22
CA TYR A 52 -11.68 -4.50 -2.51
C TYR A 52 -11.75 -2.98 -2.36
N ILE A 53 -12.93 -2.42 -2.64
CA ILE A 53 -13.25 -1.01 -2.38
C ILE A 53 -14.22 -0.95 -1.21
N ILE A 54 -13.77 -0.38 -0.10
CA ILE A 54 -14.51 -0.30 1.16
C ILE A 54 -14.90 1.15 1.43
N THR A 55 -16.18 1.39 1.73
CA THR A 55 -16.70 2.72 2.07
C THR A 55 -17.35 2.70 3.45
N ASN A 56 -17.39 3.87 4.11
CA ASN A 56 -17.91 4.00 5.48
C ASN A 56 -19.36 3.48 5.66
N ASN A 57 -20.19 3.63 4.64
CA ASN A 57 -21.50 2.97 4.49
C ASN A 57 -21.49 2.19 3.17
N TYR A 58 -22.33 1.16 3.01
CA TYR A 58 -22.43 0.45 1.73
C TYR A 58 -22.96 1.39 0.63
N VAL A 59 -22.10 1.72 -0.34
CA VAL A 59 -22.40 2.58 -1.48
C VAL A 59 -21.75 1.97 -2.73
N PRO A 60 -22.45 1.05 -3.41
CA PRO A 60 -21.90 0.35 -4.56
C PRO A 60 -21.71 1.30 -5.75
N LYS A 61 -20.97 0.85 -6.76
CA LYS A 61 -20.76 1.61 -8.01
C LYS A 61 -22.05 2.01 -8.71
N THR A 62 -23.10 1.19 -8.58
CA THR A 62 -24.42 1.42 -9.17
C THR A 62 -25.26 2.47 -8.43
N ALA A 63 -24.83 2.92 -7.24
CA ALA A 63 -25.52 3.97 -6.50
C ALA A 63 -25.50 5.31 -7.27
N SER A 64 -26.48 6.17 -6.99
CA SER A 64 -26.59 7.48 -7.64
C SER A 64 -25.35 8.33 -7.38
N PHE A 65 -25.02 9.24 -8.30
CA PHE A 65 -23.91 10.18 -8.11
C PHE A 65 -24.05 10.99 -6.80
N ARG A 66 -25.29 11.34 -6.42
CA ARG A 66 -25.58 12.07 -5.17
C ARG A 66 -25.20 11.25 -3.95
N GLU A 67 -25.48 9.96 -3.93
CA GLU A 67 -25.09 9.07 -2.84
C GLU A 67 -23.57 8.87 -2.79
N ARG A 68 -22.95 8.58 -3.93
CA ARG A 68 -21.49 8.39 -3.99
C ARG A 68 -20.72 9.65 -3.60
N SER A 69 -21.27 10.83 -3.88
CA SER A 69 -20.69 12.12 -3.47
C SER A 69 -20.75 12.39 -1.96
N LYS A 70 -21.58 11.65 -1.21
CA LYS A 70 -21.63 11.76 0.26
C LYS A 70 -20.53 10.95 0.95
N VAL A 71 -19.92 9.98 0.25
CA VAL A 71 -18.83 9.16 0.80
C VAL A 71 -17.64 10.08 1.13
N LYS A 72 -17.14 9.97 2.35
CA LYS A 72 -16.04 10.79 2.87
C LYS A 72 -14.71 10.06 2.95
N GLU A 73 -14.75 8.74 3.03
CA GLU A 73 -13.55 7.91 3.11
C GLU A 73 -13.76 6.64 2.30
N VAL A 74 -12.73 6.25 1.56
CA VAL A 74 -12.64 4.99 0.82
C VAL A 74 -11.33 4.31 1.20
N THR A 75 -11.39 3.02 1.50
CA THR A 75 -10.21 2.17 1.64
C THR A 75 -10.13 1.23 0.44
N ILE A 76 -8.97 1.19 -0.21
CA ILE A 76 -8.65 0.25 -1.29
C ILE A 76 -7.68 -0.79 -0.73
N LEU A 77 -8.03 -2.06 -0.88
CA LEU A 77 -7.15 -3.20 -0.57
C LEU A 77 -6.74 -3.84 -1.89
N TYR A 78 -5.48 -3.73 -2.28
CA TYR A 78 -4.92 -4.49 -3.41
C TYR A 78 -4.31 -5.79 -2.89
N ARG A 79 -4.79 -6.92 -3.40
CA ARG A 79 -4.33 -8.23 -2.94
C ARG A 79 -3.05 -8.65 -3.67
N GLY A 80 -2.07 -9.16 -2.93
CA GLY A 80 -0.92 -9.84 -3.53
C GLY A 80 -1.26 -11.21 -4.15
N SER A 81 -0.24 -11.90 -4.67
CA SER A 81 -0.45 -13.19 -5.36
C SER A 81 -1.04 -14.28 -4.45
N THR A 82 -1.88 -15.14 -5.02
CA THR A 82 -2.46 -16.30 -4.30
C THR A 82 -1.45 -17.44 -4.22
N GLY A 83 -1.37 -18.16 -3.09
CA GLY A 83 -0.50 -19.34 -2.93
C GLY A 83 0.87 -19.08 -2.31
N ILE A 84 1.19 -17.79 -2.07
CA ILE A 84 2.39 -17.33 -1.35
C ILE A 84 2.48 -17.88 0.09
N ASP A 85 1.33 -18.22 0.69
CA ASP A 85 1.17 -18.79 2.02
C ASP A 85 1.43 -20.30 2.09
N LYS A 86 1.65 -20.98 0.95
CA LYS A 86 1.67 -22.46 0.89
C LYS A 86 2.98 -23.08 0.47
N THR A 87 3.88 -22.34 -0.19
CA THR A 87 5.14 -22.91 -0.71
C THR A 87 6.19 -21.82 -0.92
N PHE A 88 7.22 -21.81 -0.07
CA PHE A 88 8.51 -21.19 -0.36
C PHE A 88 9.63 -22.12 0.11
N SER A 89 10.13 -22.93 -0.82
CA SER A 89 11.21 -23.90 -0.56
C SER A 89 12.60 -23.26 -0.67
N ASP A 90 12.76 -22.28 -1.57
CA ASP A 90 14.02 -21.55 -1.87
C ASP A 90 13.70 -20.09 -2.29
N PRO A 91 14.50 -19.07 -1.91
CA PRO A 91 14.34 -17.68 -2.37
C PRO A 91 14.34 -17.51 -3.90
N LYS A 92 15.00 -18.42 -4.64
CA LYS A 92 14.95 -18.46 -6.11
C LYS A 92 13.61 -19.01 -6.61
N ASP A 93 13.09 -20.06 -5.98
CA ASP A 93 11.79 -20.66 -6.31
C ASP A 93 10.67 -19.66 -6.04
N VAL A 94 10.75 -18.88 -4.96
CA VAL A 94 9.85 -17.76 -4.65
C VAL A 94 9.80 -16.75 -5.81
N PHE A 95 10.96 -16.39 -6.35
CA PHE A 95 11.09 -15.43 -7.45
C PHE A 95 10.63 -16.02 -8.79
N CYS A 96 10.84 -17.32 -9.00
CA CYS A 96 10.40 -18.09 -10.16
C CYS A 96 8.90 -18.40 -10.12
N ASP A 97 8.29 -18.62 -8.95
CA ASP A 97 6.86 -18.91 -8.75
C ASP A 97 5.99 -17.65 -8.74
N TRP A 98 6.54 -16.50 -8.31
CA TRP A 98 6.02 -15.18 -8.70
C TRP A 98 5.91 -15.07 -10.24
N GLY A 99 6.78 -15.80 -10.94
CA GLY A 99 6.87 -15.94 -12.40
C GLY A 99 5.88 -16.90 -13.06
N ILE A 100 5.02 -17.63 -12.35
CA ILE A 100 3.97 -18.45 -13.01
C ILE A 100 2.92 -17.56 -13.70
N ASN A 101 2.88 -16.25 -13.40
CA ASN A 101 2.13 -15.27 -14.19
C ASN A 101 2.95 -14.09 -14.78
N ASP A 102 4.21 -13.83 -14.40
CA ASP A 102 4.97 -12.71 -14.99
C ASP A 102 6.51 -12.73 -14.70
N ILE A 103 7.26 -13.57 -15.43
CA ILE A 103 8.74 -13.46 -15.60
C ILE A 103 9.27 -12.02 -15.88
N PRO A 104 8.50 -11.08 -16.48
CA PRO A 104 9.04 -9.78 -16.80
C PRO A 104 9.26 -8.83 -15.61
N THR A 105 8.38 -8.73 -14.61
CA THR A 105 8.42 -7.59 -13.67
C THR A 105 9.49 -7.68 -12.58
N ALA A 106 9.79 -8.88 -12.09
CA ALA A 106 10.84 -9.08 -11.09
C ALA A 106 12.24 -8.87 -11.73
N THR A 107 12.42 -9.41 -12.94
CA THR A 107 13.58 -9.16 -13.81
C THR A 107 13.72 -7.67 -14.13
N ARG A 108 12.61 -6.93 -14.37
CA ARG A 108 12.61 -5.48 -14.64
C ARG A 108 13.15 -4.66 -13.46
N ILE A 109 12.74 -4.99 -12.24
CA ILE A 109 13.19 -4.27 -11.03
C ILE A 109 14.69 -4.47 -10.84
N ASN A 110 15.18 -5.71 -11.00
CA ASN A 110 16.60 -6.03 -10.86
C ASN A 110 17.50 -5.50 -12.00
N THR A 111 16.95 -5.28 -13.20
CA THR A 111 17.74 -4.82 -14.37
C THR A 111 17.62 -3.32 -14.64
N GLY A 112 16.72 -2.60 -13.98
CA GLY A 112 16.51 -1.16 -14.17
C GLY A 112 16.02 -0.76 -15.57
N LYS A 113 15.66 -1.72 -16.43
CA LYS A 113 15.22 -1.45 -17.81
C LYS A 113 13.71 -1.18 -17.86
N SER A 114 13.36 0.04 -18.29
CA SER A 114 11.97 0.42 -18.61
C SER A 114 11.47 -0.39 -19.83
N SER A 115 10.65 -1.40 -19.59
CA SER A 115 9.90 -2.13 -20.63
C SER A 115 8.43 -2.29 -20.19
N ALA A 116 7.56 -2.70 -21.10
CA ALA A 116 6.10 -2.61 -20.99
C ALA A 116 5.52 -3.07 -19.63
N VAL A 117 4.90 -2.14 -18.89
CA VAL A 117 4.22 -2.40 -17.60
C VAL A 117 3.20 -3.53 -17.70
N SER A 118 3.12 -4.41 -16.68
CA SER A 118 2.16 -5.52 -16.65
C SER A 118 0.71 -5.04 -16.73
N ALA A 119 -0.16 -5.92 -17.23
CA ALA A 119 -1.59 -5.63 -17.33
C ALA A 119 -2.22 -5.39 -15.95
N GLN A 120 -1.77 -6.10 -14.93
CA GLN A 120 -2.23 -5.96 -13.54
C GLN A 120 -1.98 -4.55 -13.00
N LEU A 121 -0.74 -4.05 -13.09
CA LEU A 121 -0.39 -2.72 -12.56
C LEU A 121 -1.20 -1.61 -13.24
N LYS A 122 -1.38 -1.69 -14.57
CA LYS A 122 -2.24 -0.74 -15.31
C LYS A 122 -3.68 -0.82 -14.84
N SER A 123 -4.20 -2.05 -14.68
CA SER A 123 -5.56 -2.30 -14.19
C SER A 123 -5.79 -1.71 -12.80
N SER A 124 -4.83 -1.88 -11.88
CA SER A 124 -4.87 -1.31 -10.53
C SER A 124 -4.84 0.22 -10.56
N SER A 125 -4.05 0.82 -11.45
CA SER A 125 -4.09 2.27 -11.69
C SER A 125 -5.46 2.74 -12.17
N ASP A 126 -6.10 1.99 -13.07
CA ASP A 126 -7.45 2.32 -13.54
C ASP A 126 -8.49 2.17 -12.42
N THR A 127 -8.32 1.20 -11.51
CA THR A 127 -9.16 1.07 -10.31
C THR A 127 -9.07 2.31 -9.42
N LEU A 128 -7.87 2.79 -9.06
CA LEU A 128 -7.73 4.02 -8.26
C LEU A 128 -8.35 5.23 -8.98
N ASN A 129 -8.10 5.38 -10.28
CA ASN A 129 -8.68 6.45 -11.09
C ASN A 129 -10.21 6.40 -11.11
N ASN A 130 -10.79 5.19 -11.20
CA ASN A 130 -12.23 5.00 -11.14
C ASN A 130 -12.78 5.31 -9.74
N VAL A 131 -12.10 4.92 -8.67
CA VAL A 131 -12.50 5.25 -7.29
C VAL A 131 -12.53 6.78 -7.08
N LEU A 132 -11.53 7.51 -7.57
CA LEU A 132 -11.47 8.97 -7.47
C LEU A 132 -12.64 9.66 -8.20
N LYS A 133 -13.04 9.12 -9.36
CA LYS A 133 -14.21 9.59 -10.12
C LYS A 133 -15.52 9.17 -9.44
N ASP A 134 -15.58 7.93 -8.96
CA ASP A 134 -16.79 7.34 -8.44
C ASP A 134 -17.19 7.99 -7.12
N TYR A 135 -16.20 8.32 -6.27
CA TYR A 135 -16.41 8.93 -4.96
C TYR A 135 -15.71 10.30 -4.89
N PRO A 136 -16.28 11.34 -5.53
CA PRO A 136 -15.59 12.60 -5.82
C PRO A 136 -15.36 13.50 -4.60
N ASN A 137 -15.74 13.10 -3.38
CA ASN A 137 -15.46 13.84 -2.13
C ASN A 137 -14.70 13.01 -1.08
N ALA A 138 -14.39 11.75 -1.37
CA ALA A 138 -13.75 10.85 -0.41
C ALA A 138 -12.23 11.03 -0.29
N LYS A 139 -11.71 10.99 0.93
CA LYS A 139 -10.30 10.74 1.19
C LYS A 139 -10.00 9.26 0.98
N ILE A 140 -8.86 8.94 0.37
CA ILE A 140 -8.51 7.59 -0.06
C ILE A 140 -7.38 7.05 0.80
N HIS A 141 -7.59 5.85 1.34
CA HIS A 141 -6.58 5.02 1.97
C HIS A 141 -6.27 3.83 1.06
N ILE A 142 -5.00 3.47 0.93
CA ILE A 142 -4.56 2.37 0.07
C ILE A 142 -3.71 1.41 0.90
N TYR A 143 -4.00 0.12 0.80
CA TYR A 143 -3.22 -0.94 1.42
C TYR A 143 -2.86 -1.97 0.36
N GLY A 144 -1.69 -2.58 0.50
CA GLY A 144 -1.30 -3.72 -0.31
C GLY A 144 -0.10 -4.44 0.25
N HIS A 145 -0.10 -5.76 0.17
CA HIS A 145 1.01 -6.61 0.54
C HIS A 145 1.57 -7.35 -0.68
N SER A 146 2.88 -7.65 -0.67
CA SER A 146 3.55 -8.39 -1.75
C SER A 146 3.34 -7.72 -3.12
N LEU A 147 2.81 -8.42 -4.12
CA LEU A 147 2.46 -7.84 -5.43
C LEU A 147 1.41 -6.70 -5.33
N GLY A 148 0.48 -6.76 -4.37
CA GLY A 148 -0.53 -5.72 -4.14
C GLY A 148 0.07 -4.38 -3.71
N SER A 149 1.26 -4.41 -3.09
CA SER A 149 2.03 -3.18 -2.84
C SER A 149 2.47 -2.50 -4.13
N MET A 150 2.91 -3.27 -5.14
CA MET A 150 3.30 -2.71 -6.43
C MET A 150 2.10 -2.14 -7.17
N ASP A 151 0.94 -2.80 -7.09
CA ASP A 151 -0.32 -2.29 -7.63
C ASP A 151 -0.64 -0.90 -7.09
N GLY A 152 -0.57 -0.73 -5.77
CA GLY A 152 -0.77 0.56 -5.11
C GLY A 152 0.30 1.59 -5.47
N GLN A 153 1.58 1.21 -5.47
CA GLN A 153 2.69 2.08 -5.86
C GLN A 153 2.52 2.60 -7.29
N TYR A 154 2.18 1.72 -8.24
CA TYR A 154 1.99 2.09 -9.63
C TYR A 154 0.75 2.97 -9.80
N ALA A 155 -0.37 2.64 -9.13
CA ALA A 155 -1.57 3.46 -9.15
C ALA A 155 -1.30 4.88 -8.65
N LEU A 156 -0.56 5.03 -7.54
CA LEU A 156 -0.16 6.33 -6.99
C LEU A 156 0.73 7.12 -7.96
N ALA A 157 1.70 6.47 -8.60
CA ALA A 157 2.60 7.12 -9.56
C ALA A 157 1.89 7.66 -10.81
N ASN A 158 0.66 7.21 -11.10
CA ASN A 158 -0.15 7.63 -12.25
C ASN A 158 -1.26 8.63 -11.91
N LEU A 159 -1.31 9.11 -10.66
CA LEU A 159 -2.25 10.17 -10.25
C LEU A 159 -2.05 11.46 -11.05
N LYS A 160 -3.11 12.28 -11.15
CA LYS A 160 -2.99 13.68 -11.56
C LYS A 160 -2.63 14.55 -10.37
N LYS A 161 -1.94 15.67 -10.63
CA LYS A 161 -1.50 16.61 -9.58
C LYS A 161 -2.64 17.12 -8.68
N GLY A 162 -3.83 17.35 -9.24
CA GLY A 162 -5.00 17.78 -8.46
C GLY A 162 -5.58 16.68 -7.55
N GLU A 163 -5.34 15.41 -7.88
CA GLU A 163 -5.87 14.25 -7.17
C GLU A 163 -5.02 13.89 -5.95
N LEU A 164 -3.75 14.31 -5.87
CA LEU A 164 -2.89 14.00 -4.72
C LEU A 164 -3.61 14.32 -3.42
N SER A 165 -4.19 15.52 -3.29
CA SER A 165 -4.83 16.00 -2.07
C SER A 165 -5.91 15.06 -1.49
N ARG A 166 -6.41 14.13 -2.32
CA ARG A 166 -7.40 13.11 -1.97
C ARG A 166 -6.79 11.86 -1.35
N ILE A 167 -5.52 11.59 -1.55
CA ILE A 167 -4.80 10.53 -0.87
C ILE A 167 -4.51 10.96 0.57
N ASN A 168 -4.96 10.15 1.52
CA ASN A 168 -4.82 10.38 2.95
C ASN A 168 -3.71 9.52 3.56
N GLY A 169 -3.53 8.30 3.05
CA GLY A 169 -2.45 7.41 3.45
C GLY A 169 -2.35 6.20 2.52
N ALA A 170 -1.13 5.73 2.28
CA ALA A 170 -0.88 4.48 1.58
C ALA A 170 0.16 3.65 2.36
N TYR A 171 -0.16 2.39 2.60
CA TYR A 171 0.60 1.51 3.48
C TYR A 171 0.88 0.20 2.76
N PHE A 172 2.15 -0.02 2.46
CA PHE A 172 2.62 -1.13 1.65
C PHE A 172 3.52 -2.03 2.48
N TYR A 173 3.32 -3.34 2.38
CA TYR A 173 4.00 -4.32 3.21
C TYR A 173 4.69 -5.35 2.33
N GLN A 174 5.97 -5.60 2.58
CA GLN A 174 6.73 -6.70 1.98
C GLN A 174 6.66 -6.73 0.44
N GLY A 175 6.50 -5.58 -0.20
CA GLY A 175 6.37 -5.48 -1.65
C GLY A 175 7.65 -4.99 -2.31
N PRO A 176 7.93 -5.35 -3.57
CA PRO A 176 9.03 -4.77 -4.34
C PRO A 176 8.92 -3.26 -4.56
N ASN A 177 10.04 -2.56 -4.69
CA ASN A 177 10.11 -1.15 -5.10
C ASN A 177 10.09 -1.02 -6.63
N ILE A 178 9.05 -0.39 -7.18
CA ILE A 178 8.93 -0.21 -8.64
C ILE A 178 9.55 1.10 -9.15
N TYR A 179 10.16 1.93 -8.29
CA TYR A 179 10.64 3.27 -8.67
C TYR A 179 11.50 3.27 -9.95
N ALA A 180 12.43 2.32 -10.05
CA ALA A 180 13.37 2.23 -11.18
C ALA A 180 12.64 2.04 -12.52
N THR A 181 11.46 1.41 -12.52
CA THR A 181 10.69 1.11 -13.74
C THR A 181 9.79 2.27 -14.17
N LEU A 182 9.71 3.35 -13.38
CA LEU A 182 8.83 4.48 -13.67
C LEU A 182 9.39 5.42 -14.76
N SER A 183 8.47 5.96 -15.57
CA SER A 183 8.76 7.06 -16.50
C SER A 183 9.12 8.35 -15.76
N ALA A 184 9.74 9.32 -16.45
CA ALA A 184 10.08 10.62 -15.88
C ALA A 184 8.86 11.33 -15.25
N LYS A 185 7.72 11.34 -15.96
CA LYS A 185 6.46 11.93 -15.48
C LYS A 185 5.93 11.24 -14.21
N GLN A 186 6.04 9.91 -14.14
CA GLN A 186 5.67 9.17 -12.93
C GLN A 186 6.61 9.47 -11.77
N LYS A 187 7.92 9.67 -12.03
CA LYS A 187 8.90 10.06 -11.01
C LYS A 187 8.64 11.47 -10.45
N GLU A 188 8.20 12.42 -11.27
CA GLU A 188 7.74 13.74 -10.80
C GLU A 188 6.53 13.63 -9.86
N MET A 189 5.58 12.76 -10.21
CA MET A 189 4.43 12.46 -9.37
C MET A 189 4.86 11.85 -8.02
N VAL A 190 5.79 10.89 -8.06
CA VAL A 190 6.38 10.30 -6.84
C VAL A 190 7.10 11.34 -6.00
N GLN A 191 7.84 12.28 -6.59
CA GLN A 191 8.47 13.36 -5.85
C GLN A 191 7.43 14.21 -5.09
N ALA A 192 6.31 14.54 -5.75
CA ALA A 192 5.21 15.28 -5.13
C ALA A 192 4.53 14.47 -4.01
N LEU A 193 4.36 13.15 -4.18
CA LEU A 193 3.85 12.24 -3.14
C LEU A 193 4.80 12.15 -1.95
N ASN A 194 6.09 11.98 -2.19
CA ASN A 194 7.12 11.87 -1.15
C ASN A 194 7.21 13.13 -0.30
N GLY A 195 7.03 14.32 -0.91
CA GLY A 195 6.99 15.59 -0.20
C GLY A 195 5.81 15.74 0.78
N ARG A 196 4.82 14.83 0.73
CA ARG A 196 3.66 14.83 1.62
C ARG A 196 3.77 13.84 2.78
N HIS A 197 4.74 12.94 2.78
CA HIS A 197 4.95 11.98 3.88
C HIS A 197 3.71 11.13 4.23
N ILE A 198 2.94 10.70 3.21
CA ILE A 198 1.69 9.91 3.37
C ILE A 198 1.77 8.49 2.79
N VAL A 199 2.90 8.10 2.21
CA VAL A 199 3.09 6.77 1.61
C VAL A 199 4.21 6.07 2.38
N PHE A 200 3.98 4.84 2.82
CA PHE A 200 4.90 4.08 3.66
C PHE A 200 5.09 2.68 3.11
N ASN A 201 6.34 2.23 2.99
CA ASN A 201 6.71 0.86 2.64
C ASN A 201 7.39 0.23 3.86
N TYR A 202 6.78 -0.80 4.41
CA TYR A 202 7.30 -1.59 5.51
C TYR A 202 7.96 -2.85 4.95
N ILE A 203 9.25 -3.03 5.23
CA ILE A 203 10.01 -4.20 4.77
C ILE A 203 10.73 -4.88 5.93
N ASP A 204 10.76 -6.20 5.91
CA ASP A 204 11.67 -7.02 6.69
C ASP A 204 12.88 -7.36 5.85
N LYS A 205 14.08 -7.07 6.35
CA LYS A 205 15.33 -7.41 5.65
C LYS A 205 15.56 -8.92 5.53
N ARG A 206 14.82 -9.72 6.31
CA ARG A 206 14.86 -11.19 6.26
C ARG A 206 13.92 -11.77 5.20
N ASP A 207 13.00 -10.96 4.68
CA ASP A 207 12.15 -11.32 3.56
C ASP A 207 12.89 -11.04 2.24
N SER A 208 12.85 -12.00 1.31
CA SER A 208 13.50 -11.92 0.00
C SER A 208 12.64 -11.26 -1.08
N ILE A 209 11.34 -11.04 -0.85
CA ILE A 209 10.45 -10.39 -1.82
C ILE A 209 10.68 -8.88 -1.97
N PRO A 210 10.95 -8.10 -0.90
CA PRO A 210 11.15 -6.66 -0.99
C PRO A 210 12.48 -6.31 -1.66
N ILE A 211 12.50 -6.38 -2.99
CA ILE A 211 13.63 -6.03 -3.85
C ILE A 211 13.54 -4.59 -4.36
N GLY A 212 14.64 -4.09 -4.95
CA GLY A 212 14.71 -2.73 -5.49
C GLY A 212 14.87 -1.65 -4.42
N TYR A 213 15.14 -2.05 -3.18
CA TYR A 213 15.54 -1.15 -2.10
C TYR A 213 17.06 -1.23 -1.91
N GLY A 214 17.71 -0.08 -1.75
CA GLY A 214 19.17 0.01 -1.61
C GLY A 214 19.60 1.33 -0.98
N ALA A 215 20.87 1.42 -0.56
CA ALA A 215 21.42 2.66 -0.03
C ALA A 215 21.44 3.73 -1.14
N GLY A 216 20.74 4.84 -0.94
CA GLY A 216 20.62 5.91 -1.94
C GLY A 216 19.60 5.66 -3.05
N GLU A 217 19.02 4.46 -3.13
CA GLU A 217 17.99 4.14 -4.12
C GLU A 217 16.69 4.90 -3.80
N PRO A 218 16.10 5.63 -4.78
CA PRO A 218 14.85 6.32 -4.55
C PRO A 218 13.70 5.33 -4.34
N THR A 219 12.74 5.74 -3.53
CA THR A 219 11.57 4.93 -3.17
C THR A 219 10.28 5.71 -3.41
N ILE A 220 9.19 4.98 -3.59
CA ILE A 220 7.84 5.56 -3.66
C ILE A 220 7.29 5.62 -2.25
N GLY A 221 7.43 6.78 -1.59
CA GLY A 221 7.11 6.99 -0.19
C GLY A 221 8.30 6.81 0.73
N THR A 222 8.00 6.58 2.01
CA THR A 222 8.96 6.37 3.08
C THR A 222 9.29 4.90 3.20
N LEU A 223 10.57 4.53 3.13
CA LEU A 223 11.02 3.18 3.47
C LEU A 223 11.18 3.02 4.98
N LEU A 224 10.42 2.13 5.59
CA LEU A 224 10.47 1.77 7.00
C LEU A 224 10.90 0.29 7.12
N THR A 225 12.12 0.07 7.60
CA THR A 225 12.67 -1.26 7.85
C THR A 225 12.23 -1.73 9.23
N ILE A 226 11.58 -2.89 9.30
CA ILE A 226 11.01 -3.42 10.54
C ILE A 226 12.09 -4.11 11.38
N ASP A 227 11.95 -4.02 12.70
CA ASP A 227 12.73 -4.79 13.68
C ASP A 227 11.88 -5.96 14.18
N GLY A 228 11.63 -6.88 13.26
CA GLY A 228 10.87 -8.10 13.52
C GLY A 228 11.75 -9.24 14.04
N LYS A 229 11.12 -10.40 14.26
CA LYS A 229 11.80 -11.66 14.63
C LYS A 229 11.93 -12.61 13.45
N PRO A 230 12.96 -13.50 13.44
CA PRO A 230 13.00 -14.60 12.49
C PRO A 230 11.85 -15.57 12.75
N THR A 231 11.20 -16.03 11.68
CA THR A 231 10.13 -17.04 11.74
C THR A 231 10.66 -18.46 11.53
N GLY A 232 11.85 -18.61 10.94
CA GLY A 232 12.38 -19.90 10.48
C GLY A 232 11.74 -20.42 9.19
N SER A 233 10.81 -19.66 8.60
CA SER A 233 10.04 -20.03 7.41
C SER A 233 9.96 -18.82 6.48
N MET A 234 10.40 -18.96 5.23
CA MET A 234 10.37 -17.87 4.25
C MET A 234 8.94 -17.38 4.02
N SER A 235 7.95 -18.29 4.02
CA SER A 235 6.53 -17.91 3.86
C SER A 235 6.03 -17.13 5.04
N ASP A 236 6.31 -17.58 6.26
CA ASP A 236 5.90 -16.83 7.44
C ASP A 236 6.63 -15.49 7.56
N GLN A 237 7.88 -15.41 7.10
CA GLN A 237 8.68 -14.17 7.11
C GLN A 237 8.15 -13.16 6.09
N HIS A 238 7.79 -13.62 4.89
CA HIS A 238 7.21 -12.78 3.86
C HIS A 238 5.81 -12.31 4.23
N MET A 239 5.03 -13.17 4.87
CA MET A 239 3.76 -12.80 5.46
C MET A 239 4.00 -11.97 6.75
N TRP A 240 3.17 -12.17 7.76
CA TRP A 240 3.12 -11.31 8.93
C TRP A 240 3.86 -11.91 10.14
N GLY A 241 4.49 -13.08 10.00
CA GLY A 241 4.97 -13.89 11.12
C GLY A 241 6.11 -13.26 11.92
N GLY A 242 6.92 -12.44 11.26
CA GLY A 242 8.04 -11.73 11.89
C GLY A 242 7.65 -10.42 12.57
N TYR A 243 6.41 -9.94 12.38
CA TYR A 243 6.01 -8.59 12.82
C TYR A 243 5.86 -8.54 14.33
N GLU A 244 6.45 -7.52 14.95
CA GLU A 244 6.32 -7.24 16.38
C GLU A 244 5.87 -5.81 16.60
N PHE A 245 4.99 -5.61 17.58
CA PHE A 245 4.45 -4.29 17.91
C PHE A 245 4.88 -3.88 19.31
N ASP A 246 4.99 -2.58 19.54
CA ASP A 246 5.13 -2.02 20.89
C ASP A 246 3.77 -1.97 21.61
N LYS A 247 3.80 -1.54 22.88
CA LYS A 247 2.60 -1.40 23.72
C LYS A 247 1.56 -0.40 23.20
N ASP A 248 1.98 0.52 22.33
CA ASP A 248 1.13 1.57 21.76
C ASP A 248 0.61 1.18 20.35
N GLY A 249 0.93 -0.05 19.91
CA GLY A 249 0.50 -0.59 18.62
C GLY A 249 1.33 -0.13 17.43
N ASN A 250 2.50 0.46 17.64
CA ASN A 250 3.42 0.80 16.54
C ASN A 250 4.22 -0.42 16.13
N LEU A 251 4.44 -0.59 14.83
CA LEU A 251 5.27 -1.67 14.32
C LEU A 251 6.73 -1.36 14.70
N LYS A 252 7.41 -2.31 15.33
CA LYS A 252 8.82 -2.12 15.71
C LYS A 252 9.66 -1.91 14.45
N LEU A 253 10.45 -0.85 14.46
CA LEU A 253 11.34 -0.49 13.36
C LEU A 253 12.79 -0.59 13.81
N ASP A 254 13.67 -0.98 12.88
CA ASP A 254 15.10 -0.94 13.16
C ASP A 254 15.59 0.52 13.26
N VAL A 255 16.86 0.71 13.58
CA VAL A 255 17.45 2.04 13.72
C VAL A 255 17.28 2.89 12.45
N SER A 256 17.33 2.28 11.26
CA SER A 256 17.17 2.99 9.99
C SER A 256 15.73 3.43 9.76
N GLY A 257 14.76 2.54 10.00
CA GLY A 257 13.33 2.83 9.89
C GLY A 257 12.91 3.91 10.89
N SER A 258 13.31 3.75 12.14
CA SER A 258 13.06 4.71 13.22
C SER A 258 13.62 6.09 12.90
N ALA A 259 14.88 6.17 12.43
CA ALA A 259 15.50 7.44 12.06
C ALA A 259 14.78 8.14 10.89
N LYS A 260 14.32 7.39 9.88
CA LYS A 260 13.57 7.95 8.74
C LYS A 260 12.21 8.49 9.18
N LEU A 261 11.48 7.74 10.01
CA LEU A 261 10.19 8.18 10.53
C LEU A 261 10.34 9.44 11.41
N ALA A 262 11.33 9.44 12.32
CA ALA A 262 11.62 10.59 13.19
C ALA A 262 12.01 11.85 12.39
N LYS A 263 12.81 11.70 11.32
CA LYS A 263 13.17 12.81 10.42
C LYS A 263 11.94 13.45 9.78
N GLN A 264 10.96 12.64 9.36
CA GLN A 264 9.72 13.14 8.77
C GLN A 264 8.86 13.89 9.79
N LEU A 265 8.60 13.27 10.94
CA LEU A 265 7.83 13.90 12.02
C LEU A 265 8.45 15.23 12.47
N THR A 266 9.78 15.27 12.58
CA THR A 266 10.51 16.50 12.94
C THR A 266 10.40 17.56 11.85
N GLY A 267 10.58 17.17 10.58
CA GLY A 267 10.45 18.07 9.43
C GLY A 267 9.05 18.69 9.33
N ASP A 268 8.00 17.91 9.55
CA ASP A 268 6.62 18.40 9.50
C ASP A 268 6.29 19.32 10.68
N ARG A 269 6.80 19.01 11.88
CA ARG A 269 6.69 19.92 13.05
C ARG A 269 7.35 21.26 12.78
N LEU A 270 8.55 21.27 12.19
CA LEU A 270 9.27 22.49 11.85
C LEU A 270 8.51 23.33 10.80
N LYS A 271 8.04 22.71 9.71
CA LYS A 271 7.21 23.40 8.69
C LYS A 271 5.96 24.03 9.30
N ASN A 272 5.27 23.30 10.19
CA ASN A 272 4.06 23.81 10.85
C ASN A 272 4.37 24.99 11.78
N LEU A 273 5.50 24.94 12.51
CA LEU A 273 5.96 26.07 13.33
C LEU A 273 6.29 27.30 12.48
N GLU A 274 6.94 27.14 11.33
CA GLU A 274 7.21 28.25 10.40
C GLU A 274 5.92 28.87 9.86
N LEU A 275 4.92 28.04 9.51
CA LEU A 275 3.62 28.53 9.06
C LEU A 275 2.88 29.30 10.16
N LEU A 276 2.97 28.88 11.42
CA LEU A 276 2.41 29.61 12.55
C LEU A 276 3.11 30.95 12.75
N LYS A 277 4.45 30.99 12.67
CA LYS A 277 5.23 32.23 12.77
C LYS A 277 4.94 33.25 11.68
N LYS A 278 4.42 32.82 10.51
CA LYS A 278 4.01 33.73 9.42
C LYS A 278 2.60 34.29 9.58
N LYS A 279 1.82 33.76 10.53
CA LYS A 279 0.44 34.20 10.81
C LYS A 279 0.33 35.19 11.97
N PHE A 280 1.43 35.43 12.67
CA PHE A 280 1.61 36.44 13.71
C PHE A 280 2.73 37.38 13.31
#